data_AF-A0A1C2G196-F1
#
_entry.id   AF-A0A1C2G196-F1
#
_cell.length_a   1.000
_cell.length_b   1.000
_cell.length_c   1.000
_cell.angle_alpha   90.00
_cell.angle_beta   90.00
_cell.angle_gamma   90.00
#
_symmetry.space_group_name_H-M   'P 1'
#
loop_
_entity.id
_entity.type
_entity.pdbx_description
1 polymer ?
#
loop_
_entity_poly.entity_id
_entity_poly.type
_entity_poly.pdbx_seq_one_letter_code
_entity_poly.pdbx_strand_id
1 'polypeptide(L)'
;MQGLLPSCPLYERVPTRDESGHLLSDFMMLIPGLGQRPGPECREVMGRVDGVLKGFPEVVFADMNLRLNLLWVSVRARPGVILDIACCLKFHVPEALLVGPKTS
;
A
#
# COMPACT_ATOMS: atom_id res chain seq x y z
N MET A 1 -29.02 -19.70 8.61
CA MET A 1 -27.71 -19.87 9.29
C MET A 1 -26.62 -19.77 8.24
N GLN A 2 -26.00 -18.60 8.10
CA GLN A 2 -24.90 -18.40 7.15
C GLN A 2 -23.59 -18.80 7.83
N GLY A 3 -22.95 -19.83 7.27
CA GLY A 3 -21.64 -20.30 7.71
C GLY A 3 -20.57 -19.26 7.40
N LEU A 4 -19.65 -19.07 8.33
CA LEU A 4 -18.42 -18.32 8.17
C LEU A 4 -17.68 -18.83 6.92
N LEU A 5 -17.60 -18.01 5.87
CA LEU A 5 -16.66 -18.27 4.79
C LEU A 5 -15.24 -17.98 5.30
N PRO A 6 -14.32 -18.95 5.24
CA PRO A 6 -12.96 -18.80 5.71
C PRO A 6 -12.21 -17.77 4.86
N SER A 7 -11.50 -16.86 5.52
CA SER A 7 -10.37 -16.06 5.06
C SER A 7 -9.81 -16.46 3.67
N CYS A 8 -10.31 -15.84 2.60
CA CYS A 8 -9.73 -16.00 1.26
C CYS A 8 -8.27 -15.50 1.27
N PRO A 9 -7.34 -16.24 0.65
CA PRO A 9 -5.94 -15.84 0.56
C PRO A 9 -5.79 -14.55 -0.25
N LEU A 10 -4.81 -13.72 0.12
CA LEU A 10 -4.59 -12.38 -0.44
C LEU A 10 -4.50 -12.35 -1.98
N TYR A 11 -4.03 -13.43 -2.62
CA TYR A 11 -3.89 -13.49 -4.09
C TYR A 11 -5.24 -13.48 -4.84
N GLU A 12 -6.36 -13.80 -4.20
CA GLU A 12 -7.70 -13.71 -4.80
C GLU A 12 -8.32 -12.31 -4.69
N ARG A 13 -7.73 -11.43 -3.87
CA ARG A 13 -8.28 -10.09 -3.57
C ARG A 13 -7.62 -8.97 -4.38
N VAL A 14 -6.54 -9.28 -5.09
CA VAL A 14 -5.81 -8.30 -5.89
C VAL A 14 -6.22 -8.47 -7.36
N PRO A 15 -6.88 -7.47 -7.98
CA PRO A 15 -7.10 -7.50 -9.41
C PRO A 15 -5.74 -7.49 -10.11
N THR A 16 -5.33 -8.61 -10.72
CA THR A 16 -4.03 -8.69 -11.43
C THR A 16 -4.01 -7.84 -12.70
N ARG A 17 -5.20 -7.41 -13.14
CA ARG A 17 -5.42 -6.62 -14.34
C ARG A 17 -6.35 -5.46 -14.00
N ASP A 18 -6.07 -4.30 -14.58
CA ASP A 18 -7.06 -3.22 -14.57
C ASP A 18 -8.26 -3.54 -15.48
N GLU A 19 -9.26 -2.67 -15.48
CA GLU A 19 -10.48 -2.77 -16.30
C GLU A 19 -10.20 -2.84 -17.82
N SER A 20 -8.97 -2.52 -18.25
CA SER A 20 -8.50 -2.56 -19.63
C SER A 20 -7.59 -3.76 -19.96
N GLY A 21 -7.29 -4.62 -18.98
CA GLY A 21 -6.47 -5.81 -19.16
C GLY A 21 -4.95 -5.61 -18.95
N HIS A 22 -4.50 -4.41 -18.55
CA HIS A 22 -3.07 -4.13 -18.31
C HIS A 22 -2.60 -4.68 -16.96
N LEU A 23 -1.34 -5.11 -16.92
CA LEU A 23 -0.69 -5.58 -15.69
C LEU A 23 -0.55 -4.44 -14.69
N LEU A 24 -1.01 -4.68 -13.46
CA LEU A 24 -0.69 -3.80 -12.34
C LEU A 24 0.76 -4.02 -11.91
N SER A 25 1.41 -2.96 -11.45
CA SER A 25 2.69 -3.03 -10.77
C SER A 25 2.47 -2.88 -9.28
N ASP A 26 3.05 -3.78 -8.50
CA ASP A 26 2.98 -3.73 -7.05
C ASP A 26 4.28 -3.18 -6.47
N PHE A 27 4.16 -2.39 -5.41
CA PHE A 27 5.28 -2.05 -4.54
C PHE A 27 4.85 -2.07 -3.09
N MET A 28 5.83 -2.25 -2.21
CA MET A 28 5.61 -2.27 -0.77
C MET A 28 6.44 -1.20 -0.08
N MET A 29 5.89 -0.62 0.98
CA MET A 29 6.62 0.27 1.89
C MET A 29 6.46 -0.19 3.33
N LEU A 30 7.54 -0.12 4.11
CA LEU A 30 7.51 -0.32 5.55
C LEU A 30 7.35 1.03 6.26
N ILE A 31 6.51 1.09 7.29
CA ILE A 31 6.32 2.26 8.17
C ILE A 31 6.61 1.84 9.63
N PRO A 32 7.89 1.72 10.01
CA PRO A 32 8.28 1.08 11.27
C PRO A 32 7.59 1.67 12.49
N GLY A 33 7.08 0.77 13.35
CA GLY A 33 6.47 1.14 14.62
C GLY A 33 5.04 1.65 14.53
N LEU A 34 4.44 1.81 13.34
CA LEU A 34 3.09 2.35 13.17
C LEU A 34 2.02 1.61 14.00
N GLY A 35 2.01 0.29 13.96
CA GLY A 35 1.07 -0.56 14.69
C GLY A 35 1.24 -0.54 16.21
N GLN A 36 2.37 -0.03 16.72
CA GLN A 36 2.64 0.11 18.15
C GLN A 36 2.33 1.51 18.67
N ARG A 37 1.96 2.45 17.79
CA ARG A 37 1.61 3.82 18.18
C ARG A 37 0.24 3.86 18.86
N PRO A 38 0.00 4.86 19.72
CA PRO A 38 -1.33 5.17 20.21
C PRO A 38 -2.33 5.35 19.06
N GLY A 39 -3.58 4.93 19.27
CA GLY A 39 -4.63 4.98 18.25
C GLY A 39 -4.78 6.33 17.52
N PRO A 40 -4.68 7.49 18.20
CA PRO A 40 -4.72 8.80 17.52
C PRO A 40 -3.56 9.02 16.54
N GLU A 41 -2.33 8.74 16.95
CA GLU A 41 -1.13 8.91 16.10
C GLU A 41 -1.13 7.95 14.91
N CYS A 42 -1.54 6.70 15.15
CA CYS A 42 -1.69 5.71 14.08
C CYS A 42 -2.72 6.19 13.03
N ARG A 43 -3.88 6.71 13.47
CA ARG A 43 -4.89 7.27 12.56
C ARG A 43 -4.37 8.50 11.81
N GLU A 44 -3.58 9.35 12.45
CA GLU A 44 -3.00 10.51 11.79
C GLU A 44 -2.06 10.11 10.64
N VAL A 45 -1.16 9.16 10.89
CA VAL A 45 -0.28 8.62 9.85
C VAL A 45 -1.09 7.94 8.73
N MET A 46 -2.09 7.13 9.09
CA MET A 46 -2.98 6.51 8.11
C MET A 46 -3.72 7.55 7.25
N GLY A 47 -4.14 8.67 7.84
CA GLY A 47 -4.77 9.78 7.12
C GLY A 47 -3.81 10.47 6.15
N ARG A 48 -2.54 10.63 6.53
CA ARG A 48 -1.50 11.16 5.61
C ARG A 48 -1.24 10.20 4.46
N VAL A 49 -1.11 8.90 4.73
CA VAL A 49 -0.94 7.87 3.70
C VAL A 49 -2.14 7.88 2.73
N ASP A 50 -3.36 7.84 3.24
CA ASP A 50 -4.60 7.89 2.44
C ASP A 50 -4.69 9.16 1.60
N GLY A 51 -4.34 10.32 2.18
CA GLY A 51 -4.30 11.60 1.46
C GLY A 51 -3.31 11.61 0.30
N VAL A 52 -2.12 11.03 0.49
CA VAL A 52 -1.13 10.89 -0.59
C VAL A 52 -1.66 9.97 -1.68
N LEU A 53 -2.14 8.78 -1.33
CA LEU A 53 -2.60 7.77 -2.30
C LEU A 53 -3.79 8.26 -3.13
N LYS A 54 -4.72 9.00 -2.53
CA LYS A 54 -5.85 9.63 -3.25
C LYS A 54 -5.43 10.66 -4.28
N GLY A 55 -4.22 11.21 -4.17
CA GLY A 55 -3.63 12.12 -5.15
C GLY A 55 -3.14 11.44 -6.43
N PHE A 56 -3.05 10.10 -6.44
CA PHE A 56 -2.53 9.33 -7.57
C PHE A 56 -3.63 8.48 -8.22
N PRO A 57 -4.16 8.89 -9.39
CA PRO A 57 -5.21 8.14 -10.07
C PRO A 57 -4.74 6.76 -10.56
N GLU A 58 -3.44 6.52 -10.62
CA GLU A 58 -2.86 5.22 -10.97
C GLU A 58 -3.02 4.20 -9.84
N VAL A 59 -3.25 4.61 -8.60
CA VAL A 59 -3.47 3.68 -7.49
C VAL A 59 -4.79 2.96 -7.68
N VAL A 60 -4.71 1.63 -7.82
CA VAL A 60 -5.87 0.75 -7.99
C VAL A 60 -6.24 0.08 -6.66
N PHE A 61 -5.23 -0.23 -5.85
CA PHE A 61 -5.41 -0.89 -4.58
C PHE A 61 -4.33 -0.46 -3.60
N ALA A 62 -4.69 -0.34 -2.33
CA ALA A 62 -3.75 -0.15 -1.24
C ALA A 62 -4.26 -0.85 0.03
N ASP A 63 -3.37 -1.55 0.73
CA ASP A 63 -3.66 -2.23 1.98
C ASP A 63 -2.54 -1.99 2.99
N MET A 64 -2.91 -1.64 4.23
CA MET A 64 -1.98 -1.47 5.32
C MET A 64 -2.09 -2.62 6.30
N ASN A 65 -1.04 -3.43 6.38
CA ASN A 65 -0.89 -4.44 7.40
C ASN A 65 -0.22 -3.85 8.64
N LEU A 66 -1.02 -3.42 9.63
CA LEU A 66 -0.53 -2.84 10.88
C LEU A 66 0.28 -3.82 11.75
N ARG A 67 0.10 -5.14 11.59
CA ARG A 67 0.91 -6.14 12.31
C ARG A 67 2.34 -6.18 11.80
N LEU A 68 2.53 -6.02 10.49
CA LEU A 68 3.84 -6.01 9.83
C LEU A 68 4.38 -4.60 9.58
N ASN A 69 3.58 -3.57 9.85
CA ASN A 69 3.86 -2.18 9.46
C ASN A 69 4.13 -2.04 7.96
N LEU A 70 3.41 -2.79 7.13
CA LEU A 70 3.67 -2.91 5.70
C LEU A 70 2.48 -2.40 4.88
N LEU A 71 2.74 -1.41 4.05
CA LEU A 71 1.83 -0.89 3.04
C LEU A 71 2.09 -1.61 1.72
N TRP A 72 1.09 -2.30 1.17
CA TRP A 72 1.07 -2.78 -0.20
C TRP A 72 0.29 -1.78 -1.04
N VAL A 73 0.86 -1.32 -2.15
CA VAL A 73 0.14 -0.54 -3.16
C VAL A 73 0.25 -1.21 -4.54
N SER A 74 -0.89 -1.36 -5.23
CA SER A 74 -0.97 -1.78 -6.63
C SER A 74 -1.34 -0.59 -7.50
N VAL A 75 -0.58 -0.37 -8.57
CA VAL A 75 -0.75 0.78 -9.47
C VAL A 75 -0.84 0.37 -10.93
N ARG A 76 -1.55 1.15 -11.75
CA ARG A 76 -1.45 1.06 -13.21
C ARG A 76 -0.04 1.47 -13.65
N ALA A 77 0.50 0.77 -14.64
CA ALA A 77 1.84 1.04 -15.13
C ALA A 77 1.93 2.42 -15.79
N ARG A 78 2.67 3.34 -15.13
CA ARG A 78 3.13 4.62 -15.69
C ARG A 78 4.62 4.78 -15.39
N PRO A 79 5.45 5.22 -16.34
CA PRO A 79 6.87 5.47 -16.07
C PRO A 79 7.07 6.36 -14.84
N GLY A 80 7.87 5.91 -13.88
CA GLY A 80 8.21 6.65 -12.66
C GLY A 80 7.16 6.64 -11.54
N VAL A 81 5.94 6.13 -11.76
CA VAL A 81 4.83 6.29 -10.81
C VAL A 81 5.11 5.73 -9.42
N ILE A 82 5.79 4.59 -9.33
CA ILE A 82 6.16 3.98 -8.04
C ILE A 82 7.09 4.90 -7.26
N LEU A 83 8.07 5.50 -7.94
CA LEU A 83 9.02 6.42 -7.32
C LEU A 83 8.34 7.73 -6.92
N ASP A 84 7.46 8.28 -7.76
CA ASP A 84 6.68 9.48 -7.46
C ASP A 84 5.87 9.27 -6.16
N ILE A 85 5.11 8.17 -6.09
CA ILE A 85 4.29 7.84 -4.91
C ILE A 85 5.18 7.60 -3.69
N ALA A 86 6.26 6.82 -3.82
CA ALA A 86 7.16 6.53 -2.71
C ALA A 86 7.85 7.78 -2.16
N CYS A 87 8.26 8.72 -3.03
CA CYS A 87 8.82 10.01 -2.64
C CYS A 87 7.79 10.88 -1.91
N CYS A 88 6.55 10.98 -2.41
CA CYS A 88 5.48 11.71 -1.74
C CYS A 88 5.13 11.09 -0.38
N LEU A 89 5.03 9.76 -0.30
CA LEU A 89 4.80 9.05 0.97
C LEU A 89 5.93 9.33 1.95
N LYS A 90 7.19 9.26 1.51
CA LYS A 90 8.35 9.56 2.36
C LYS A 90 8.39 11.02 2.81
N PHE A 91 7.92 11.96 1.99
CA PHE A 91 7.83 13.36 2.37
C PHE A 91 6.81 13.59 3.50
N HIS A 92 5.64 12.95 3.45
CA HIS A 92 4.59 13.10 4.46
C HIS A 92 4.73 12.16 5.68
N VAL A 93 5.41 11.03 5.49
CA VAL A 93 5.69 10.00 6.48
C VAL A 93 7.19 9.65 6.39
N PRO A 94 8.08 10.45 7.02
CA PRO A 94 9.53 10.33 6.90
C PRO A 94 10.12 8.95 7.22
N GLU A 95 9.49 8.24 8.14
CA GLU A 95 9.84 6.88 8.55
C GLU A 95 9.50 5.82 7.49
N ALA A 96 8.76 6.16 6.44
CA ALA A 96 8.40 5.22 5.38
C ALA A 96 9.64 4.82 4.54
N LEU A 97 9.77 3.51 4.31
CA LEU A 97 10.88 2.88 3.60
C LEU A 97 10.36 2.05 2.43
N LEU A 98 10.81 2.35 1.21
CA LEU A 98 10.49 1.53 0.03
C LEU A 98 11.19 0.18 0.12
N VAL A 99 10.44 -0.91 -0.04
CA VAL A 99 10.97 -2.27 -0.08
C VAL A 99 11.52 -2.53 -1.48
N GLY A 100 12.84 -2.59 -1.60
CA GLY A 100 13.52 -2.95 -2.84
C GLY A 100 13.69 -4.46 -2.99
N PRO A 101 13.80 -4.98 -4.23
CA PRO A 101 14.17 -6.37 -4.47
C PRO A 101 15.56 -6.62 -3.88
N LYS A 102 15.71 -7.73 -3.13
CA LYS A 102 17.03 -8.17 -2.66
C LYS A 102 17.85 -8.60 -3.88
N THR A 103 18.82 -7.78 -4.26
CA THR A 103 19.89 -8.20 -5.17
C THR A 103 20.80 -9.12 -4.36
N SER A 104 20.51 -10.43 -4.37
CA SER A 104 21.43 -11.46 -3.88
C SER A 104 22.42 -11.84 -4.97
#